data_AF-A0A2E0WRS6-F1
#
_entry.id   AF-A0A2E0WRS6-F1
#
_cell.length_a   1.000
_cell.length_b   1.000
_cell.length_c   1.000
_cell.angle_alpha   90.00
_cell.angle_beta   90.00
_cell.angle_gamma   90.00
#
_symmetry.space_group_name_H-M   'P 1'
#
loop_
_entity.id
_entity.type
_entity.pdbx_description
1 polymer ?
#
loop_
_entity_poly.entity_id
_entity_poly.type
_entity_poly.pdbx_seq_one_letter_code
_entity_poly.pdbx_strand_id
1 'polypeptide(L)'
;MSLLRNDPEAARRLFERARRGDVDAQYALGLSYAEGRGVAIDDARAYFWLSQACAQGDGEARILRNIVARDMSEDAFQQARRMCDTPDYMQHIEL
;
A
#
# COMPACT_ATOMS: atom_id res chain seq x y z
N MET A 1 10.91 -3.24 25.64
CA MET A 1 9.60 -2.71 25.21
C MET A 1 9.58 -2.78 23.68
N SER A 2 9.25 -3.94 23.12
CA SER A 2 9.49 -4.27 21.71
C SER A 2 8.29 -5.02 21.12
N LEU A 3 7.11 -4.39 21.05
CA LEU A 3 5.90 -5.00 20.48
C LEU A 3 5.04 -3.93 19.79
N LEU A 4 5.57 -3.32 18.73
CA LEU A 4 4.82 -2.38 17.89
C LEU A 4 5.21 -2.48 16.41
N ARG A 5 5.78 -3.64 16.01
CA ARG A 5 6.31 -3.85 14.66
C ARG A 5 5.36 -4.66 13.76
N ASN A 6 4.30 -5.26 14.31
CA ASN A 6 3.34 -6.10 13.58
C ASN A 6 1.94 -6.07 14.26
N ASP A 7 1.32 -4.90 14.32
CA ASP A 7 -0.07 -4.78 14.79
C ASP A 7 -1.03 -4.69 13.59
N PRO A 8 -1.78 -5.76 13.26
CA PRO A 8 -2.75 -5.73 12.16
C PRO A 8 -3.84 -4.66 12.38
N GLU A 9 -4.12 -4.32 13.64
CA GLU A 9 -5.01 -3.21 13.99
C GLU A 9 -4.49 -1.84 13.52
N ALA A 10 -3.17 -1.63 13.53
CA ALA A 10 -2.58 -0.40 13.04
C ALA A 10 -2.75 -0.29 11.52
N ALA A 11 -2.51 -1.39 10.79
CA ALA A 11 -2.77 -1.46 9.35
C ALA A 11 -4.25 -1.19 9.02
N ARG A 12 -5.18 -1.72 9.83
CA ARG A 12 -6.61 -1.43 9.69
C ARG A 12 -6.95 0.05 9.84
N ARG A 13 -6.37 0.73 10.84
CA ARG A 13 -6.56 2.18 11.02
C ARG A 13 -5.99 2.98 9.85
N LEU A 14 -4.84 2.57 9.33
CA LEU A 14 -4.25 3.18 8.13
C LEU A 14 -5.14 2.98 6.91
N PHE A 15 -5.71 1.79 6.73
CA PHE A 15 -6.64 1.51 5.63
C PHE A 15 -7.87 2.42 5.64
N GLU A 16 -8.52 2.58 6.79
CA GLU A 16 -9.66 3.49 6.93
C GLU A 16 -9.31 4.94 6.60
N ARG A 17 -8.13 5.40 7.00
CA ARG A 17 -7.63 6.75 6.68
C ARG A 17 -7.25 6.88 5.21
N ALA A 18 -6.56 5.90 4.65
CA ALA A 18 -6.14 5.87 3.25
C ALA A 18 -7.35 5.90 2.29
N ARG A 19 -8.43 5.16 2.63
CA ARG A 19 -9.71 5.22 1.92
C ARG A 19 -10.38 6.59 1.96
N ARG A 20 -10.15 7.37 3.03
CA ARG A 20 -10.66 8.75 3.15
C ARG A 20 -9.80 9.77 2.40
N GLY A 21 -8.73 9.33 1.73
CA GLY A 21 -7.83 10.21 0.97
C GLY A 21 -6.63 10.72 1.77
N ASP A 22 -6.39 10.22 2.98
CA ASP A 22 -5.26 10.64 3.79
C ASP A 22 -3.92 10.18 3.17
N VAL A 23 -3.11 11.14 2.75
CA VAL A 23 -1.83 10.91 2.05
C VAL A 23 -0.84 10.15 2.92
N ASP A 24 -0.67 10.55 4.19
CA ASP A 24 0.25 9.90 5.12
C ASP A 24 -0.17 8.45 5.36
N ALA A 25 -1.48 8.20 5.42
CA ALA A 25 -2.01 6.87 5.60
C ALA A 25 -1.86 6.00 4.34
N GLN A 26 -2.03 6.56 3.15
CA GLN A 26 -1.77 5.88 1.88
C GLN A 26 -0.29 5.48 1.77
N TYR A 27 0.62 6.37 2.14
CA TYR A 27 2.04 6.08 2.21
C TYR A 27 2.36 4.96 3.21
N ALA A 28 1.91 5.10 4.46
CA ALA A 28 2.18 4.13 5.51
C ALA A 28 1.56 2.76 5.23
N LEU A 29 0.39 2.72 4.60
CA LEU A 29 -0.25 1.47 4.17
C LEU A 29 0.53 0.82 3.02
N GLY A 30 0.98 1.61 2.05
CA GLY A 30 1.85 1.12 0.98
C GLY A 30 3.16 0.54 1.50
N LEU A 31 3.79 1.20 2.47
CA LEU A 31 4.96 0.69 3.17
C LEU A 31 4.65 -0.60 3.95
N SER A 32 3.49 -0.67 4.60
CA SER A 32 3.07 -1.87 5.34
C SER A 32 2.93 -3.08 4.43
N TYR A 33 2.40 -2.90 3.22
CA TYR A 33 2.34 -3.96 2.20
C TYR A 33 3.70 -4.30 1.61
N ALA A 34 4.61 -3.34 1.44
CA ALA A 34 5.95 -3.61 0.93
C ALA A 34 6.82 -4.37 1.96
N GLU A 35 6.69 -4.05 3.25
CA GLU A 35 7.49 -4.66 4.31
C GLU A 35 6.79 -5.82 5.04
N GLY A 36 5.50 -6.03 4.79
CA GLY A 36 4.69 -7.04 5.48
C GLY A 36 4.42 -6.71 6.96
N ARG A 37 4.26 -5.41 7.28
CA ARG A 37 4.03 -4.95 8.67
C ARG A 37 2.55 -5.02 9.01
N GLY A 38 2.14 -6.06 9.73
CA GLY A 38 0.74 -6.28 10.12
C GLY A 38 -0.21 -6.58 8.96
N VAL A 39 0.32 -6.82 7.75
CA VAL A 39 -0.37 -7.32 6.57
C VAL A 39 0.56 -8.26 5.80
N ALA A 40 0.02 -9.12 4.94
CA ALA A 40 0.83 -9.91 4.03
C ALA A 40 1.59 -9.01 3.04
N ILE A 41 2.82 -9.40 2.68
CA ILE A 41 3.60 -8.68 1.68
C ILE A 41 2.87 -8.74 0.34
N ASP A 42 2.63 -7.58 -0.27
CA ASP A 42 1.95 -7.46 -1.55
C ASP A 42 2.42 -6.21 -2.29
N ASP A 43 3.39 -6.39 -3.18
CA ASP A 43 4.00 -5.29 -3.93
C ASP A 43 3.00 -4.58 -4.85
N ALA A 44 2.00 -5.30 -5.37
CA ALA A 44 0.97 -4.71 -6.23
C ALA A 44 0.09 -3.72 -5.46
N ARG A 45 -0.36 -4.12 -4.26
CA ARG A 45 -1.10 -3.22 -3.35
C ARG A 45 -0.22 -2.08 -2.85
N ALA A 46 1.04 -2.35 -2.50
CA ALA A 46 1.98 -1.32 -2.09
C ALA A 46 2.12 -0.24 -3.18
N TYR A 47 2.38 -0.65 -4.43
CA TYR A 47 2.51 0.25 -5.57
C TYR A 47 1.22 1.05 -5.82
N PHE A 48 0.05 0.44 -5.68
CA PHE A 48 -1.24 1.11 -5.83
C PHE A 48 -1.43 2.24 -4.80
N TRP A 49 -1.28 1.95 -3.50
CA TRP A 49 -1.46 2.94 -2.43
C TRP A 49 -0.43 4.07 -2.52
N LEU A 50 0.81 3.73 -2.85
CA LEU A 50 1.86 4.73 -3.06
C LEU A 50 1.59 5.59 -4.30
N SER A 51 0.99 5.03 -5.34
CA SER A 51 0.58 5.79 -6.52
C SER A 51 -0.52 6.80 -6.20
N GLN A 52 -1.46 6.46 -5.31
CA GLN A 52 -2.47 7.41 -4.81
C GLN A 52 -1.81 8.56 -4.04
N ALA A 53 -0.90 8.25 -3.11
CA ALA A 53 -0.16 9.28 -2.38
C ALA A 53 0.68 10.17 -3.31
N CYS A 54 1.34 9.58 -4.32
CA CYS A 54 2.06 10.32 -5.36
C CYS A 54 1.14 11.27 -6.13
N ALA A 55 -0.07 10.83 -6.47
CA ALA A 55 -1.04 11.65 -7.21
C ALA A 55 -1.49 12.87 -6.38
N GLN A 56 -1.46 12.76 -5.05
CA GLN A 56 -1.73 13.85 -4.12
C GLN A 56 -0.50 14.74 -3.84
N GLY A 57 0.65 14.45 -4.44
CA GLY A 57 1.87 15.27 -4.35
C GLY A 57 2.91 14.77 -3.34
N ASP A 58 2.74 13.56 -2.79
CA ASP A 58 3.71 13.00 -1.84
C ASP A 58 5.02 12.59 -2.54
N GLY A 59 6.09 13.31 -2.19
CA GLY A 59 7.43 13.06 -2.72
C GLY A 59 8.09 11.80 -2.18
N GLU A 60 7.77 11.40 -0.94
CA GLU A 60 8.31 10.20 -0.29
C GLU A 60 7.65 8.93 -0.83
N ALA A 61 6.33 8.98 -1.02
CA ALA A 61 5.57 7.91 -1.66
C ALA A 61 6.12 7.61 -3.06
N ARG A 62 6.56 8.63 -3.80
CA ARG A 62 7.18 8.45 -5.12
C ARG A 62 8.48 7.66 -5.06
N ILE A 63 9.31 7.92 -4.05
CA ILE A 63 10.56 7.19 -3.86
C ILE A 63 10.23 5.72 -3.56
N LEU A 64 9.36 5.48 -2.57
CA LEU A 64 9.01 4.13 -2.16
C LEU A 64 8.31 3.36 -3.29
N ARG A 65 7.41 4.00 -4.02
CA ARG A 65 6.75 3.44 -5.20
C ARG A 65 7.78 2.98 -6.23
N ASN A 66 8.79 3.80 -6.49
CA ASN A 66 9.85 3.45 -7.44
C ASN A 66 10.74 2.32 -6.91
N ILE A 67 10.94 2.20 -5.59
CA ILE A 67 11.66 1.07 -4.98
C ILE A 67 10.87 -0.22 -5.21
N VAL A 68 9.59 -0.24 -4.82
CA VAL A 68 8.71 -1.40 -5.01
C VAL A 68 8.61 -1.77 -6.49
N ALA A 69 8.48 -0.78 -7.39
CA ALA A 69 8.41 -1.00 -8.83
C ALA A 69 9.69 -1.58 -9.45
N ARG A 70 10.86 -1.40 -8.82
CA ARG A 70 12.13 -1.94 -9.33
C ARG A 70 12.27 -3.43 -9.07
N ASP A 71 11.78 -3.88 -7.92
CA ASP A 71 11.83 -5.28 -7.51
C ASP A 71 10.56 -6.06 -7.89
N MET A 72 9.50 -5.36 -8.32
CA MET A 72 8.26 -5.96 -8.80
C MET A 72 8.47 -6.85 -10.03
N SER A 73 7.96 -8.07 -9.93
CA SER A 73 7.70 -8.95 -11.07
C SER A 73 6.66 -8.33 -12.00
N GLU A 74 6.74 -8.63 -13.32
CA GLU A 74 5.72 -8.29 -14.31
C GLU A 74 4.31 -8.70 -13.85
N ASP A 75 4.19 -9.82 -13.14
CA ASP A 75 2.93 -10.26 -12.53
C ASP A 75 2.35 -9.25 -11.54
N ALA A 76 3.18 -8.71 -10.65
CA ALA A 76 2.74 -7.70 -9.69
C ALA A 76 2.31 -6.41 -10.38
N PHE A 77 2.94 -6.06 -11.51
CA PHE A 77 2.58 -4.87 -12.29
C PHE A 77 1.24 -5.04 -13.00
N GLN A 78 1.02 -6.22 -13.58
CA GLN A 78 -0.27 -6.62 -14.16
C GLN A 78 -1.38 -6.62 -13.10
N GLN A 79 -1.08 -7.10 -11.90
CA GLN A 79 -2.01 -7.11 -10.78
C GLN A 79 -2.36 -5.69 -10.31
N ALA A 80 -1.37 -4.81 -10.17
CA ALA A 80 -1.59 -3.40 -9.84
C ALA A 80 -2.43 -2.68 -10.91
N ARG A 81 -2.22 -2.98 -12.19
CA ARG A 81 -3.05 -2.46 -13.29
C ARG A 81 -4.50 -2.94 -13.19
N ARG A 82 -4.72 -4.23 -12.93
CA ARG A 82 -6.08 -4.77 -12.73
C ARG A 82 -6.79 -4.16 -11.53
N MET A 83 -6.06 -3.83 -10.46
CA MET A 83 -6.61 -3.12 -9.30
C MET A 83 -7.07 -1.70 -9.66
N CYS A 84 -6.39 -1.00 -10.57
CA CYS A 84 -6.88 0.27 -11.11
C CYS A 84 -8.18 0.12 -11.93
N ASP A 85 -8.32 -0.99 -12.66
CA ASP A 85 -9.49 -1.25 -13.51
C ASP A 85 -10.71 -1.77 -12.71
N THR A 86 -10.51 -2.30 -11.50
CA THR A 86 -11.59 -2.89 -10.68
C THR A 86 -11.64 -2.30 -9.27
N PRO A 87 -12.56 -1.34 -9.01
CA PRO A 87 -12.71 -0.71 -7.70
C PRO A 87 -13.07 -1.68 -6.57
N ASP A 88 -13.71 -2.81 -6.91
CA ASP A 88 -14.18 -3.81 -5.94
C ASP A 88 -13.07 -4.72 -5.39
N TYR A 89 -11.91 -4.77 -6.03
CA TYR A 89 -10.79 -5.62 -5.58
C TYR A 89 -10.24 -5.18 -4.21
N MET A 90 -10.45 -3.91 -3.84
CA MET A 90 -10.04 -3.35 -2.55
C MET A 90 -11.04 -3.62 -1.40
N GLN A 91 -12.22 -4.18 -1.68
CA GLN A 91 -13.16 -4.55 -0.61
C GLN A 91 -12.82 -5.90 0.05
N HIS A 92 -12.04 -6.74 -0.63
CA HIS A 92 -11.61 -8.05 -0.16
C HIS A 92 -10.20 -8.04 0.43
N ILE A 93 -9.87 -7.00 1.19
CA ILE A 93 -8.61 -7.00 1.93
C ILE A 93 -8.83 -7.82 3.20
N GLU A 94 -8.35 -9.07 3.17
CA GLU A 94 -8.04 -9.81 4.40
C GLU A 94 -6.82 -9.13 5.04
N LEU A 95 -7.06 -8.40 6.13
CA LEU A 95 -6.05 -7.84 7.03
C LEU A 95 -5.62 -8.90 8.04
#